data_AF-A0A3N6GMM9-F1
#
_entry.id   AF-A0A3N6GMM9-F1
#
_cell.length_a   1.000
_cell.length_b   1.000
_cell.length_c   1.000
_cell.angle_alpha   90.00
_cell.angle_beta   90.00
_cell.angle_gamma   90.00
#
_symmetry.space_group_name_H-M   'P 1'
#
loop_
_entity.id
_entity.type
_entity.pdbx_description
1 polymer ?
#
loop_
_entity_poly.entity_id
_entity_poly.type
_entity_poly.pdbx_seq_one_letter_code
_entity_poly.pdbx_strand_id
1 'polypeptide(L)'
;MTGWDLKPQGIQGVLKTTGEVASKIQTHATSYGDHLTSAASSAGTITAEGGGGDSGGKGGEAVGGLVALALSQFAEHTTGDLKFIAARAGKSLTGAVDATTAYLNGDLDMAAEAQRKALGAVDLDPKKPGVQSR
;
A
#
# COMPACT_ATOMS: atom_id res chain seq x y z
N MET A 1 -38.39 8.08 3.96
CA MET A 1 -37.63 7.15 4.82
C MET A 1 -36.19 7.23 4.39
N THR A 2 -35.29 7.58 5.28
CA THR A 2 -33.85 7.60 4.98
C THR A 2 -33.41 6.15 4.87
N GLY A 3 -32.85 5.73 3.74
CA GLY A 3 -32.48 4.33 3.48
C GLY A 3 -31.36 3.76 4.36
N TRP A 4 -31.02 4.44 5.46
CA TRP A 4 -29.94 4.12 6.37
C TRP A 4 -30.54 3.47 7.62
N ASP A 5 -30.29 2.17 7.81
CA ASP A 5 -30.56 1.41 9.04
C ASP A 5 -29.23 0.87 9.58
N LEU A 6 -28.44 1.77 10.18
CA LEU A 6 -27.13 1.43 10.71
C LEU A 6 -27.23 0.88 12.13
N LYS A 7 -26.46 -0.19 12.40
CA LYS A 7 -26.26 -0.77 13.73
C LYS A 7 -24.87 -0.40 14.27
N PRO A 8 -24.72 0.65 15.10
CA PRO A 8 -23.42 1.20 15.47
C PRO A 8 -22.46 0.19 16.09
N GLN A 9 -22.96 -0.70 16.95
CA GLN A 9 -22.15 -1.74 17.59
C GLN A 9 -21.58 -2.74 16.58
N GLY A 10 -22.38 -3.15 15.59
CA GLY A 10 -21.91 -4.05 14.52
C GLY A 10 -20.84 -3.38 13.66
N ILE A 11 -21.02 -2.09 13.37
CA ILE A 11 -20.06 -1.30 12.58
C ILE A 11 -18.74 -1.13 13.32
N GLN A 12 -18.76 -0.83 14.62
CA GLN A 12 -17.54 -0.76 15.43
C GLN A 12 -16.76 -2.07 15.43
N GLY A 13 -17.44 -3.21 15.50
CA GLY A 13 -16.81 -4.53 15.37
C GLY A 13 -16.10 -4.71 14.03
N VAL A 14 -16.79 -4.41 12.92
CA VAL A 14 -16.22 -4.49 11.57
C VAL A 14 -15.04 -3.52 11.40
N LEU A 15 -15.19 -2.26 11.81
CA LEU A 15 -14.12 -1.26 11.74
C LEU A 15 -12.87 -1.69 12.50
N LYS A 16 -13.04 -2.27 13.70
CA LYS A 16 -11.93 -2.79 14.49
C LYS A 16 -11.21 -3.91 13.75
N THR A 17 -11.94 -4.94 13.31
CA THR A 17 -11.34 -6.09 12.60
C THR A 17 -10.69 -5.65 11.29
N THR A 18 -11.32 -4.77 10.51
CA THR A 18 -10.74 -4.24 9.28
C THR A 18 -9.50 -3.39 9.55
N GLY A 19 -9.50 -2.58 10.62
CA GLY A 19 -8.32 -1.82 11.05
C GLY A 19 -7.16 -2.71 11.46
N GLU A 20 -7.42 -3.81 12.19
CA GLU A 20 -6.43 -4.82 12.57
C GLU A 20 -5.84 -5.57 11.36
N VAL A 21 -6.63 -5.80 10.31
CA VAL A 21 -6.12 -6.38 9.06
C VAL A 21 -5.34 -5.34 8.25
N ALA A 22 -5.85 -4.11 8.16
CA ALA A 22 -5.20 -3.03 7.43
C ALA A 22 -3.85 -2.65 8.04
N SER A 23 -3.68 -2.72 9.36
CA SER A 23 -2.39 -2.47 10.02
C SER A 23 -1.30 -3.45 9.59
N LYS A 24 -1.68 -4.69 9.21
CA LYS A 24 -0.75 -5.70 8.69
C LYS A 24 -0.23 -5.39 7.29
N ILE A 25 -0.86 -4.48 6.55
CA ILE A 25 -0.39 -4.07 5.22
C ILE A 25 1.05 -3.52 5.32
N GLN A 26 1.35 -2.76 6.37
CA GLN A 26 2.70 -2.25 6.61
C GLN A 26 3.70 -3.41 6.84
N THR A 27 3.33 -4.39 7.67
CA THR A 27 4.17 -5.58 7.90
C THR A 27 4.43 -6.32 6.60
N HIS A 28 3.40 -6.56 5.78
CA HIS A 28 3.56 -7.23 4.50
C HIS A 28 4.40 -6.43 3.51
N ALA A 29 4.28 -5.09 3.50
CA ALA A 29 5.11 -4.22 2.67
C ALA A 29 6.59 -4.26 3.09
N THR A 30 6.88 -4.31 4.39
CA THR A 30 8.25 -4.53 4.89
C THR A 30 8.78 -5.89 4.46
N SER A 31 8.02 -6.97 4.71
CA SER A 31 8.44 -8.32 4.29
C SER A 31 8.65 -8.43 2.79
N TYR A 32 7.84 -7.75 1.98
CA TYR A 32 8.03 -7.67 0.53
C TYR A 32 9.40 -7.09 0.16
N GLY A 33 9.78 -5.94 0.75
CA GLY A 33 11.10 -5.33 0.53
C GLY A 33 12.26 -6.19 1.02
N ASP A 34 12.12 -6.82 2.18
CA ASP A 34 13.14 -7.71 2.75
C ASP A 34 13.37 -8.93 1.86
N HIS A 35 12.30 -9.55 1.35
CA HIS A 35 12.40 -10.69 0.46
C HIS A 35 12.99 -10.33 -0.91
N LEU A 36 12.66 -9.17 -1.47
CA LEU A 36 13.29 -8.69 -2.69
C LEU A 36 14.79 -8.44 -2.50
N THR A 37 15.18 -7.81 -1.41
CA THR A 37 16.59 -7.54 -1.08
C THR A 37 17.36 -8.85 -0.87
N SER A 38 16.76 -9.79 -0.14
CA SER A 38 17.33 -11.12 0.09
C SER A 38 17.47 -11.92 -1.22
N ALA A 39 16.45 -11.90 -2.08
CA ALA A 39 16.49 -12.55 -3.38
C ALA A 39 17.54 -11.90 -4.30
N ALA A 40 17.63 -10.58 -4.33
CA ALA A 40 18.64 -9.85 -5.11
C ALA A 40 20.07 -10.15 -4.65
N SER A 41 20.28 -10.26 -3.33
CA SER A 41 21.59 -10.60 -2.74
C SER A 41 21.97 -12.06 -2.97
N SER A 42 20.98 -12.95 -3.03
CA SER A 42 21.18 -14.38 -3.28
C SER A 42 21.26 -14.71 -4.77
N ALA A 43 20.82 -13.79 -5.64
CA ALA A 43 20.91 -13.95 -7.07
C ALA A 43 22.36 -13.72 -7.52
N GLY A 44 22.97 -14.76 -8.08
CA GLY A 44 24.38 -14.75 -8.49
C GLY A 44 24.75 -13.62 -9.47
N THR A 45 26.04 -13.53 -9.77
CA THR A 45 26.65 -12.41 -10.51
C THR A 45 26.53 -12.53 -12.03
N ILE A 46 25.45 -13.12 -12.56
CA ILE A 46 25.24 -13.15 -14.02
C ILE A 46 25.23 -11.70 -14.55
N THR A 47 26.20 -11.38 -15.39
CA THR A 47 26.36 -10.08 -16.06
C THR A 47 25.84 -10.15 -17.50
N ALA A 48 25.47 -8.99 -18.06
CA ALA A 48 24.91 -8.87 -19.41
C ALA A 48 25.88 -9.28 -20.54
N GLU A 49 27.17 -9.28 -20.26
CA GLU A 49 28.20 -9.74 -21.20
C GLU A 49 28.35 -11.25 -21.00
N GLY A 50 27.79 -12.03 -21.93
CA GLY A 50 27.77 -13.49 -21.88
C GLY A 50 29.14 -14.09 -21.60
N GLY A 51 29.42 -14.39 -20.33
CA GLY A 51 30.68 -14.88 -19.85
C GLY A 51 30.46 -15.95 -18.79
N GLY A 52 30.05 -17.14 -19.23
CA GLY A 52 30.41 -18.35 -18.50
C GLY A 52 31.93 -18.48 -18.57
N GLY A 53 32.64 -17.86 -17.64
CA GLY A 53 34.09 -17.79 -17.68
C GLY A 53 34.64 -17.63 -16.28
N ASP A 54 35.30 -18.67 -15.82
CA ASP A 54 36.34 -18.61 -14.79
C ASP A 54 37.11 -17.28 -14.89
N SER A 55 37.11 -16.48 -13.83
CA SER A 55 37.92 -15.26 -13.76
C SER A 55 38.20 -14.93 -12.31
N GLY A 56 39.24 -15.58 -11.79
CA GLY A 56 40.11 -14.94 -10.82
C GLY A 56 40.68 -13.67 -11.46
N GLY A 57 40.17 -12.50 -11.07
CA GLY A 57 40.64 -11.23 -11.65
C GLY A 57 39.88 -10.01 -11.16
N LYS A 58 40.39 -9.41 -10.08
CA LYS A 58 40.19 -8.03 -9.57
C LYS A 58 39.23 -7.13 -10.38
N GLY A 59 38.07 -6.79 -9.82
CA GLY A 59 37.25 -5.69 -10.33
C GLY A 59 35.81 -5.64 -9.81
N GLY A 60 35.63 -5.23 -8.55
CA GLY A 60 34.35 -4.79 -7.98
C GLY A 60 33.30 -5.89 -7.78
N GLU A 61 32.99 -6.20 -6.52
CA GLU A 61 31.80 -6.97 -6.16
C GLU A 61 30.55 -6.24 -6.68
N ALA A 62 30.10 -6.56 -7.89
CA ALA A 62 28.78 -6.16 -8.35
C ALA A 62 27.78 -6.97 -7.51
N VAL A 63 27.37 -6.39 -6.38
CA VAL A 63 26.32 -6.93 -5.52
C VAL A 63 25.05 -6.99 -6.37
N GLY A 64 24.72 -8.19 -6.85
CA GLY A 64 23.53 -8.50 -7.61
C GLY A 64 23.72 -8.41 -9.14
N GLY A 65 23.70 -9.56 -9.81
CA GLY A 65 23.69 -9.65 -11.28
C GLY A 65 22.39 -9.16 -11.92
N LEU A 66 22.13 -9.52 -13.19
CA LEU A 66 20.94 -9.14 -13.96
C LEU A 66 19.61 -9.36 -13.21
N VAL A 67 19.54 -10.40 -12.38
CA VAL A 67 18.35 -10.71 -11.58
C VAL A 67 18.11 -9.65 -10.50
N ALA A 68 19.15 -9.13 -9.85
CA ALA A 68 19.00 -8.05 -8.87
C ALA A 68 18.50 -6.76 -9.53
N LEU A 69 18.99 -6.45 -10.73
CA LEU A 69 18.48 -5.31 -11.53
C LEU A 69 17.00 -5.49 -11.89
N ALA A 70 16.60 -6.69 -12.31
CA ALA A 70 15.20 -6.98 -12.62
C ALA A 70 14.31 -6.87 -11.37
N LEU A 71 14.78 -7.35 -10.22
CA LEU A 71 14.06 -7.22 -8.94
C LEU A 71 13.95 -5.76 -8.48
N SER A 72 14.96 -4.92 -8.72
CA SER A 72 14.88 -3.47 -8.46
C SER A 72 13.79 -2.81 -9.30
N GLN A 73 13.76 -3.08 -10.60
CA GLN A 73 12.72 -2.54 -11.49
C GLN A 73 11.32 -3.04 -11.14
N PHE A 74 11.21 -4.32 -10.78
CA PHE A 74 9.95 -4.88 -10.28
C PHE A 74 9.50 -4.15 -9.01
N ALA A 75 10.40 -3.95 -8.04
CA ALA A 75 10.11 -3.23 -6.81
C ALA A 75 9.65 -1.78 -7.06
N GLU A 76 10.32 -1.07 -7.97
CA GLU A 76 9.97 0.29 -8.36
C GLU A 76 8.55 0.37 -8.92
N HIS A 77 8.17 -0.59 -9.77
CA HIS A 77 6.84 -0.62 -10.38
C HIS A 77 5.73 -1.00 -9.38
N THR A 78 5.98 -1.95 -8.49
CA THR A 78 4.95 -2.46 -7.56
C THR A 78 4.80 -1.61 -6.29
N THR A 79 5.80 -0.80 -5.93
CA THR A 79 5.76 0.06 -4.73
C THR A 79 4.60 1.04 -4.78
N GLY A 80 4.27 1.56 -5.97
CA GLY A 80 3.10 2.43 -6.17
C GLY A 80 1.80 1.71 -5.80
N ASP A 81 1.63 0.48 -6.28
CA ASP A 81 0.43 -0.33 -6.02
C ASP A 81 0.29 -0.69 -4.54
N LEU A 82 1.39 -1.05 -3.86
CA LEU A 82 1.38 -1.33 -2.42
C LEU A 82 0.96 -0.10 -1.60
N LYS A 83 1.48 1.08 -1.95
CA LYS A 83 1.07 2.36 -1.34
C LYS A 83 -0.40 2.65 -1.62
N PHE A 84 -0.87 2.36 -2.83
CA PHE A 84 -2.27 2.59 -3.23
C PHE A 84 -3.22 1.75 -2.39
N ILE A 85 -2.92 0.47 -2.20
CA ILE A 85 -3.72 -0.45 -1.40
C ILE A 85 -3.80 0.05 0.05
N ALA A 86 -2.67 0.43 0.65
CA ALA A 86 -2.63 0.95 2.01
C ALA A 86 -3.47 2.23 2.16
N ALA A 87 -3.28 3.18 1.25
CA ALA A 87 -4.02 4.45 1.25
C ALA A 87 -5.52 4.25 0.99
N ARG A 88 -5.91 3.30 0.13
CA ARG A 88 -7.31 2.96 -0.14
C ARG A 88 -7.98 2.28 1.05
N ALA A 89 -7.28 1.39 1.74
CA ALA A 89 -7.76 0.78 2.97
C ALA A 89 -8.00 1.84 4.05
N GLY A 90 -7.02 2.74 4.26
CA GLY A 90 -7.14 3.86 5.21
C GLY A 90 -8.32 4.77 4.88
N LYS A 91 -8.44 5.22 3.62
CA LYS A 91 -9.56 6.09 3.18
C LYS A 91 -10.93 5.43 3.39
N SER A 92 -11.04 4.13 3.15
CA SER A 92 -12.29 3.38 3.33
C SER A 92 -12.67 3.29 4.82
N LEU A 93 -11.69 3.02 5.69
CA LEU A 93 -11.87 2.99 7.14
C LEU A 93 -12.32 4.35 7.68
N THR A 94 -11.60 5.42 7.34
CA THR A 94 -11.95 6.79 7.76
C THR A 94 -13.35 7.17 7.27
N GLY A 95 -13.67 6.91 6.01
CA GLY A 95 -14.99 7.19 5.46
C GLY A 95 -16.13 6.48 6.19
N ALA A 96 -15.92 5.22 6.57
CA ALA A 96 -16.89 4.45 7.33
C ALA A 96 -17.05 4.96 8.78
N VAL A 97 -15.95 5.38 9.43
CA VAL A 97 -15.98 6.05 10.75
C VAL A 97 -16.75 7.38 10.67
N ASP A 98 -16.42 8.22 9.70
CA ASP A 98 -17.02 9.55 9.52
C ASP A 98 -18.52 9.43 9.21
N ALA A 99 -18.90 8.53 8.31
CA ALA A 99 -20.30 8.29 7.98
C ALA A 99 -21.11 7.78 9.18
N THR A 100 -20.54 6.88 9.98
CA THR A 100 -21.20 6.36 11.20
C THR A 100 -21.34 7.45 12.26
N THR A 101 -20.31 8.29 12.42
CA THR A 101 -20.33 9.43 13.35
C THR A 101 -21.40 10.44 12.94
N ALA A 102 -21.47 10.81 11.66
CA ALA A 102 -22.50 11.71 11.16
C ALA A 102 -23.91 11.15 11.33
N TYR A 103 -24.11 9.86 11.04
CA TYR A 103 -25.38 9.17 11.27
C TYR A 103 -25.79 9.19 12.75
N LEU A 104 -24.86 8.92 13.68
CA LEU A 104 -25.11 8.97 15.12
C LEU A 104 -25.49 10.38 15.61
N ASN A 105 -24.98 11.41 14.95
CA ASN A 105 -25.32 12.81 15.22
C ASN A 105 -26.65 13.23 14.57
N GLY A 106 -27.33 12.34 13.84
CA GLY A 106 -28.57 12.62 13.14
C GLY A 106 -28.39 13.39 11.81
N ASP A 107 -27.15 13.58 11.36
CA ASP A 107 -26.83 14.29 10.13
C ASP A 107 -26.61 13.29 8.97
N LEU A 108 -27.71 12.99 8.29
CA LEU A 108 -27.72 11.99 7.22
C LEU A 108 -27.12 12.51 5.92
N ASP A 109 -27.11 13.83 5.72
CA ASP A 109 -26.48 14.45 4.56
C ASP A 109 -24.95 14.39 4.69
N MET A 110 -24.41 14.68 5.87
CA MET A 110 -23.00 14.45 6.16
C MET A 110 -22.63 12.97 6.07
N ALA A 111 -23.49 12.05 6.54
CA ALA A 111 -23.21 10.62 6.45
C ALA A 111 -23.08 10.16 4.99
N ALA A 112 -24.00 10.59 4.13
CA ALA A 112 -23.95 10.30 2.70
C ALA A 112 -22.76 10.97 2.01
N GLU A 113 -22.40 12.20 2.42
CA GLU A 113 -21.23 12.90 1.89
C GLU A 113 -19.92 12.24 2.28
N ALA A 114 -19.77 11.81 3.54
CA ALA A 114 -18.60 11.06 4.00
C ALA A 114 -18.42 9.77 3.20
N GLN A 115 -19.50 9.02 2.95
CA GLN A 115 -19.47 7.84 2.10
C GLN A 115 -19.05 8.16 0.67
N ARG A 116 -19.60 9.22 0.05
CA ARG A 116 -19.21 9.66 -1.32
C ARG A 116 -17.74 10.05 -1.39
N LYS A 117 -17.24 10.82 -0.43
CA LYS A 117 -15.83 11.22 -0.35
C LYS A 117 -14.90 10.02 -0.25
N ALA A 118 -15.29 9.01 0.54
CA ALA A 118 -14.54 7.77 0.69
C ALA A 118 -14.44 6.99 -0.62
N LEU A 119 -15.49 7.01 -1.46
CA LEU A 119 -15.50 6.36 -2.76
C LEU A 119 -14.51 6.98 -3.75
N GLY A 120 -14.27 8.29 -3.67
CA GLY A 120 -13.37 9.01 -4.57
C GLY A 120 -11.98 8.37 -4.65
N ALA A 121 -11.31 8.50 -5.81
CA ALA A 121 -10.01 7.91 -6.04
C ALA A 121 -8.99 8.31 -4.96
N VAL A 122 -8.06 7.40 -4.67
CA VAL A 122 -6.86 7.71 -3.89
C VAL A 122 -5.84 8.25 -4.88
N ASP A 123 -5.38 9.47 -4.66
CA ASP A 123 -4.29 10.04 -5.44
C ASP A 123 -3.01 9.93 -4.63
N LEU A 124 -2.00 9.28 -5.21
CA LEU A 124 -0.67 9.11 -4.62
C LEU A 124 0.33 10.15 -5.13
N ASP A 125 -0.07 11.02 -6.08
CA ASP A 125 0.81 12.04 -6.65
C ASP A 125 1.11 13.14 -5.60
N PRO A 126 2.38 13.27 -5.15
CA PRO A 126 2.77 14.29 -4.18
C PRO A 126 2.80 15.71 -4.77
N LYS A 127 2.60 15.90 -6.09
CA LYS A 127 2.74 17.21 -6.76
C LYS A 127 1.43 17.90 -7.12
N LYS A 128 0.26 17.30 -6.85
CA LYS A 128 -1.02 18.00 -7.04
C LYS A 128 -1.42 18.82 -5.81
N PRO A 129 -1.95 20.04 -5.98
CA PRO A 129 -2.50 20.81 -4.87
C PRO A 129 -3.65 20.05 -4.20
N GLY A 130 -3.58 19.88 -2.88
CA GLY A 130 -4.68 19.34 -2.06
C GLY A 130 -4.48 17.93 -1.49
N VAL A 131 -3.34 17.28 -1.71
CA VAL A 131 -3.02 15.98 -1.11
C VAL A 131 -2.02 16.19 0.03
N GLN A 132 -2.44 15.81 1.24
CA GLN A 132 -1.71 15.91 2.53
C GLN A 132 -1.74 17.30 3.21
N SER A 133 -2.91 17.75 3.64
CA SER A 133 -2.94 18.56 4.87
C SER A 133 -2.93 17.57 6.03
N ARG A 134 -1.82 17.62 6.78
CA ARG A 134 -1.56 16.86 8.01
C ARG A 134 -2.53 17.26 9.12
#